data_AF-A0A1V5BN24-F1
#
_entry.id   AF-A0A1V5BN24-F1
#
_cell.length_a   1.000
_cell.length_b   1.000
_cell.length_c   1.000
_cell.angle_alpha   90.00
_cell.angle_beta   90.00
_cell.angle_gamma   90.00
#
_symmetry.space_group_name_H-M   'P 1'
#
loop_
_entity.id
_entity.type
_entity.pdbx_description
1 polymer ?
#
loop_
_entity_poly.entity_id
_entity_poly.type
_entity_poly.pdbx_seq_one_letter_code
_entity_poly.pdbx_strand_id
1 'polypeptide(L)'
;MLQTTVPYHWMNNWGGGDKEVYGQLKEKAMDAMIDSAARLVPGLKECIEYKDAATPLTYERFTQNTDGASSAWSWNPNKKFYKNTMSVNIETPVKNLYIGSCWAMQIGGVPGALAAAYLCAKKIK
;
A
#
# COMPACT_ATOMS: atom_id res chain seq x y z
N MET A 1 -4.44 -6.28 13.12
CA MET A 1 -4.72 -5.56 11.86
C MET A 1 -5.22 -6.55 10.84
N LEU A 2 -6.41 -6.35 10.28
CA LEU A 2 -6.93 -7.16 9.18
C LEU A 2 -6.51 -6.50 7.85
N GLN A 3 -6.06 -7.30 6.88
CA GLN A 3 -5.71 -6.81 5.54
C GLN A 3 -6.22 -7.78 4.49
N THR A 4 -6.59 -7.24 3.33
CA THR A 4 -6.94 -8.02 2.13
C THR A 4 -6.46 -7.26 0.90
N THR A 5 -6.22 -7.98 -0.19
CA THR A 5 -5.99 -7.36 -1.49
C THR A 5 -7.33 -6.87 -2.04
N VAL A 6 -7.33 -5.68 -2.63
CA VAL A 6 -8.52 -5.06 -3.23
C VAL A 6 -8.09 -4.25 -4.45
N PRO A 7 -8.84 -4.27 -5.57
CA PRO A 7 -8.54 -3.40 -6.69
C PRO A 7 -8.77 -1.93 -6.30
N TYR A 8 -7.86 -1.05 -6.73
CA TYR A 8 -8.00 0.38 -6.49
C TYR A 8 -9.30 0.94 -7.09
N HIS A 9 -9.66 0.50 -8.31
CA HIS A 9 -10.86 0.93 -9.04
C HIS A 9 -12.16 0.18 -8.68
N TRP A 10 -12.26 -0.40 -7.48
CA TRP A 10 -13.44 -1.16 -7.05
C TRP A 10 -14.71 -0.30 -6.99
N MET A 11 -15.87 -0.83 -7.39
CA MET A 11 -17.19 -0.16 -7.31
C MET A 11 -17.19 1.32 -7.73
N ASN A 12 -16.83 1.56 -9.00
CA ASN A 12 -16.68 2.90 -9.56
C ASN A 12 -15.68 3.76 -8.75
N ASN A 13 -14.43 3.32 -8.58
CA ASN A 13 -13.42 4.04 -7.78
C ASN A 13 -13.91 4.41 -6.37
N TRP A 14 -14.51 3.46 -5.68
CA TRP A 14 -15.08 3.62 -4.35
C TRP A 14 -16.11 4.76 -4.28
N GLY A 15 -17.06 4.79 -5.22
CA GLY A 15 -18.16 5.77 -5.22
C GLY A 15 -17.93 7.00 -6.10
N GLY A 16 -16.91 7.00 -6.97
CA GLY A 16 -16.77 7.96 -8.06
C GLY A 16 -16.45 9.38 -7.60
N GLY A 17 -15.85 9.51 -6.41
CA GLY A 17 -15.59 10.80 -5.78
C GLY A 17 -16.72 11.30 -4.88
N ASP A 18 -17.87 10.61 -4.83
CA ASP A 18 -18.91 10.89 -3.85
C ASP A 18 -18.47 10.44 -2.45
N LYS A 19 -18.41 11.39 -1.51
CA LYS A 19 -17.91 11.16 -0.16
C LYS A 19 -18.84 10.26 0.68
N GLU A 20 -20.15 10.37 0.48
CA GLU A 20 -21.12 9.56 1.21
C GLU A 20 -21.07 8.11 0.73
N VAL A 21 -21.09 7.92 -0.60
CA VAL A 21 -20.96 6.58 -1.20
C VAL A 21 -19.62 5.94 -0.83
N TYR A 22 -18.52 6.71 -0.85
CA TYR A 22 -17.22 6.26 -0.37
C TYR A 22 -17.28 5.77 1.09
N GLY A 23 -17.93 6.55 1.97
CA GLY A 23 -18.11 6.19 3.38
C GLY A 23 -18.85 4.87 3.56
N GLN A 24 -19.98 4.70 2.87
CA GLN A 24 -20.79 3.49 2.91
C GLN A 24 -20.02 2.26 2.38
N LEU A 25 -19.29 2.41 1.26
CA LEU A 25 -18.48 1.32 0.70
C LEU A 25 -17.30 0.93 1.60
N LYS A 26 -16.65 1.92 2.22
CA LYS A 26 -15.57 1.71 3.19
C LYS A 26 -16.09 0.96 4.42
N GLU A 27 -17.23 1.36 4.96
CA GLU A 27 -17.87 0.68 6.11
C GLU A 27 -18.26 -0.75 5.77
N LYS A 28 -18.92 -0.96 4.61
CA LYS A 28 -19.30 -2.30 4.13
C LYS A 28 -18.09 -3.24 3.99
N ALA A 29 -16.97 -2.73 3.46
CA ALA A 29 -15.74 -3.52 3.33
C ALA A 29 -15.15 -3.85 4.71
N MET A 30 -15.11 -2.89 5.63
CA MET A 30 -14.63 -3.08 7.00
C MET A 30 -15.45 -4.14 7.73
N ASP A 31 -16.77 -4.05 7.68
CA ASP A 31 -17.66 -5.00 8.34
C ASP A 31 -17.54 -6.41 7.77
N ALA A 32 -17.41 -6.55 6.44
CA ALA A 32 -17.17 -7.85 5.81
C ALA A 32 -15.86 -8.51 6.27
N MET A 33 -14.82 -7.72 6.53
CA MET A 33 -13.55 -8.22 7.07
C MET A 33 -13.68 -8.62 8.55
N ILE A 34 -14.36 -7.81 9.35
CA ILE A 34 -14.65 -8.13 10.77
C ILE A 34 -15.48 -9.40 10.87
N ASP A 35 -16.54 -9.54 10.06
CA ASP A 35 -17.37 -10.73 9.99
C ASP A 35 -16.55 -11.98 9.66
N SER A 36 -15.61 -11.85 8.72
CA SER A 36 -14.73 -12.94 8.33
C SER A 36 -13.77 -13.36 9.44
N ALA A 37 -13.23 -12.39 10.19
CA ALA A 37 -12.40 -12.67 11.36
C ALA A 37 -13.21 -13.27 12.52
N ALA A 38 -14.43 -12.79 12.76
CA ALA A 38 -15.30 -13.26 13.84
C ALA A 38 -15.75 -14.72 13.65
N ARG A 39 -15.80 -15.23 12.41
CA ARG A 39 -16.01 -16.67 12.15
C ARG A 39 -14.86 -17.55 12.67
N LEU A 40 -13.65 -17.00 12.78
CA LEU A 40 -12.46 -17.71 13.27
C LEU A 40 -12.20 -17.44 14.76
N VAL A 41 -12.64 -16.28 15.26
CA VAL A 41 -12.44 -15.84 16.64
C VAL A 41 -13.82 -15.51 17.24
N PRO A 42 -14.49 -16.48 17.89
CA PRO A 42 -15.76 -16.23 18.58
C PRO A 42 -15.63 -15.13 19.64
N GLY A 43 -16.63 -14.26 19.76
CA GLY A 43 -16.60 -13.13 20.69
C GLY A 43 -15.79 -11.91 20.20
N LEU A 44 -15.22 -11.96 18.99
CA LEU A 44 -14.38 -10.87 18.48
C LEU A 44 -15.15 -9.55 18.38
N LYS A 45 -16.39 -9.57 17.89
CA LYS A 45 -17.17 -8.36 17.60
C LYS A 45 -17.51 -7.59 18.87
N GLU A 46 -17.82 -8.32 19.92
CA GLU A 46 -18.19 -7.81 21.24
C GLU A 46 -17.00 -7.13 21.93
N CYS A 47 -15.77 -7.51 21.55
CA CYS A 47 -14.53 -6.93 22.06
C CYS A 47 -14.04 -5.72 21.24
N ILE A 48 -14.75 -5.28 20.20
CA ILE A 48 -14.34 -4.13 19.38
C ILE A 48 -14.81 -2.84 20.05
N GLU A 49 -13.89 -2.14 20.71
CA GLU A 49 -14.14 -0.80 21.25
C GLU A 49 -14.05 0.29 20.19
N TYR A 50 -13.20 0.09 19.17
CA TYR A 50 -12.97 1.05 18.08
C TYR A 50 -12.63 0.33 16.78
N LYS A 51 -13.17 0.83 15.66
CA LYS A 51 -12.85 0.36 14.30
C LYS A 51 -12.66 1.53 13.36
N ASP A 52 -11.64 1.43 12.51
CA ASP A 52 -11.44 2.29 11.34
C ASP A 52 -10.82 1.43 10.22
N ALA A 53 -10.94 1.92 8.99
CA ALA A 53 -10.40 1.27 7.81
C ALA A 53 -9.56 2.23 6.96
N ALA A 54 -8.70 1.67 6.13
CA ALA A 54 -8.03 2.39 5.05
C ALA A 54 -8.35 1.68 3.73
N THR A 55 -8.60 2.46 2.69
CA THR A 55 -8.79 1.97 1.32
C THR A 55 -7.57 2.35 0.48
N PRO A 56 -7.44 1.84 -0.76
CA PRO A 56 -6.43 2.35 -1.68
C PRO A 56 -6.50 3.87 -1.89
N LEU A 57 -7.71 4.46 -1.89
CA LEU A 57 -7.88 5.92 -1.95
C LEU A 57 -7.33 6.61 -0.70
N THR A 58 -7.49 6.00 0.48
CA THR A 58 -6.85 6.50 1.71
C THR A 58 -5.32 6.55 1.51
N TYR A 59 -4.72 5.45 1.07
CA TYR A 59 -3.26 5.40 0.89
C TYR A 59 -2.77 6.42 -0.12
N GLU A 60 -3.38 6.51 -1.29
CA GLU A 60 -2.98 7.50 -2.29
C GLU A 60 -3.11 8.93 -1.76
N ARG A 61 -4.21 9.26 -1.06
CA ARG A 61 -4.38 10.59 -0.46
C ARG A 61 -3.25 10.93 0.52
N PHE A 62 -2.87 10.00 1.38
CA PHE A 62 -1.89 10.24 2.45
C PHE A 62 -0.44 10.13 2.00
N THR A 63 -0.13 9.23 1.07
CA THR A 63 1.26 8.93 0.67
C THR A 63 1.60 9.38 -0.73
N GLN A 64 0.60 9.77 -1.54
CA GLN A 64 0.75 10.08 -2.97
C GLN A 64 1.30 8.90 -3.78
N ASN A 65 1.22 7.68 -3.25
CA ASN A 65 1.54 6.48 -4.01
C ASN A 65 0.42 6.21 -5.00
N THR A 66 0.77 6.16 -6.29
CA THR A 66 -0.14 5.84 -7.38
C THR A 66 -0.94 4.58 -7.09
N ASP A 67 -2.26 4.66 -7.32
CA ASP A 67 -3.22 3.58 -7.09
C ASP A 67 -3.18 3.01 -5.68
N GLY A 68 -2.76 3.82 -4.69
CA GLY A 68 -2.71 3.42 -3.29
C GLY A 68 -1.70 2.33 -2.99
N ALA A 69 -0.61 2.24 -3.77
CA ALA A 69 0.39 1.19 -3.62
C ALA A 69 0.95 1.15 -2.18
N SER A 70 0.83 -0.01 -1.54
CA SER A 70 1.24 -0.22 -0.14
C SER A 70 2.68 -0.71 0.01
N SER A 71 3.27 -1.31 -1.03
CA SER A 71 4.59 -1.94 -0.95
C SER A 71 5.37 -1.78 -2.26
N ALA A 72 5.58 -0.53 -2.69
CA ALA A 72 6.27 -0.15 -3.92
C ALA A 72 5.66 -0.77 -5.19
N TRP A 73 6.47 -1.47 -6.00
CA TRP A 73 6.09 -1.95 -7.32
C TRP A 73 5.16 -3.17 -7.28
N SER A 74 4.63 -3.56 -8.43
CA SER A 74 3.66 -4.65 -8.54
C SER A 74 4.20 -5.98 -8.00
N TRP A 75 3.38 -6.69 -7.23
CA TRP A 75 3.63 -8.09 -6.83
C TRP A 75 3.31 -9.10 -7.93
N ASN A 76 2.75 -8.65 -9.07
CA ASN A 76 2.50 -9.53 -10.20
C ASN A 76 3.84 -10.00 -10.79
N PRO A 77 4.16 -11.31 -10.76
CA PRO A 77 5.45 -11.82 -11.22
C PRO A 77 5.68 -11.59 -12.72
N ASN A 78 4.61 -11.38 -13.49
CA ASN A 78 4.64 -11.09 -14.93
C ASN A 78 4.73 -9.58 -15.24
N LYS A 79 4.67 -8.71 -14.23
CA LYS A 79 4.73 -7.24 -14.37
C LYS A 79 5.71 -6.62 -13.36
N LYS A 80 6.89 -7.22 -13.22
CA LYS A 80 7.95 -6.70 -12.34
C LYS A 80 8.60 -5.48 -12.95
N PHE A 81 8.96 -4.50 -12.12
CA PHE A 81 9.75 -3.35 -12.53
C PHE A 81 11.25 -3.68 -12.49
N TYR A 82 11.71 -4.24 -11.36
CA TYR A 82 13.05 -4.79 -11.20
C TYR A 82 13.06 -6.32 -11.33
N LYS A 83 14.06 -6.86 -12.04
CA LYS A 83 14.22 -8.31 -12.23
C LYS A 83 14.49 -9.05 -10.91
N ASN A 84 15.38 -8.50 -10.09
CA ASN A 84 15.70 -9.04 -8.77
C ASN A 84 14.84 -8.33 -7.70
N THR A 85 13.96 -9.10 -7.07
CA THR A 85 13.01 -8.59 -6.07
C THR A 85 13.67 -8.02 -4.82
N MET A 86 14.88 -8.49 -4.51
CA MET A 86 15.65 -8.11 -3.31
C MET A 86 16.70 -7.02 -3.58
N SER A 87 16.90 -6.63 -4.83
CA SER A 87 17.87 -5.59 -5.19
C SER A 87 17.35 -4.18 -4.86
N VAL A 88 18.26 -3.32 -4.40
CA VAL A 88 17.99 -1.89 -4.15
C VAL A 88 18.67 -1.09 -5.27
N ASN A 89 17.86 -0.45 -6.10
CA ASN A 89 18.25 0.24 -7.32
C ASN A 89 17.96 1.74 -7.14
N ILE A 90 18.98 2.50 -6.71
CA ILE A 90 18.82 3.92 -6.40
C ILE A 90 19.09 4.85 -7.58
N GLU A 91 19.73 4.36 -8.65
CA GLU A 91 20.15 5.20 -9.76
C GLU A 91 18.98 5.41 -10.74
N THR A 92 18.91 6.61 -11.31
CA THR A 92 17.96 6.93 -12.39
C THR A 92 18.73 7.25 -13.68
N PRO A 93 18.07 7.24 -14.86
CA PRO A 93 18.68 7.70 -16.10
C PRO A 93 19.11 9.18 -16.08
N VAL A 94 18.60 9.97 -15.13
CA VAL A 94 18.94 11.40 -14.99
C VAL A 94 20.16 11.54 -14.09
N LYS A 95 21.19 12.21 -14.60
CA LYS A 95 22.43 12.46 -13.85
C LYS A 95 22.13 13.17 -12.53
N ASN A 96 22.73 12.69 -11.45
CA ASN A 96 22.59 13.22 -10.08
C ASN A 96 21.16 13.19 -9.50
N LEU A 97 20.27 12.36 -10.06
CA LEU A 97 18.95 12.09 -9.49
C LEU A 97 18.88 10.63 -9.00
N TYR A 98 18.52 10.46 -7.73
CA TYR A 98 18.49 9.17 -7.06
C TYR A 98 17.15 8.88 -6.39
N ILE A 99 16.80 7.60 -6.25
CA ILE A 99 15.59 7.12 -5.58
C ILE A 99 15.94 6.76 -4.12
N GLY A 100 15.62 7.67 -3.19
CA GLY A 100 15.84 7.50 -1.74
C GLY A 100 14.63 6.96 -0.98
N SER A 101 13.83 6.07 -1.56
CA SER A 101 12.59 5.58 -0.96
C SER A 101 12.40 4.08 -1.20
N CYS A 102 11.30 3.51 -0.66
CA CYS A 102 10.95 2.10 -0.89
C CYS A 102 10.80 1.74 -2.38
N TRP A 103 10.54 2.73 -3.25
CA TRP A 103 10.45 2.55 -4.70
C TRP A 103 11.79 2.19 -5.37
N ALA A 104 12.92 2.23 -4.65
CA ALA A 104 14.18 1.68 -5.14
C ALA A 104 14.21 0.14 -5.16
N MET A 105 13.24 -0.54 -4.53
CA MET A 105 13.21 -2.00 -4.41
C MET A 105 11.85 -2.54 -4.90
N GLN A 106 11.84 -3.73 -5.54
CA GLN A 106 10.60 -4.30 -6.10
C GLN A 106 9.51 -4.48 -5.06
N ILE A 107 9.87 -5.04 -3.90
CA ILE A 107 8.93 -5.33 -2.80
C ILE A 107 8.74 -4.14 -1.86
N GLY A 108 9.59 -3.11 -1.98
CA GLY A 108 9.56 -1.93 -1.13
C GLY A 108 9.74 -2.21 0.37
N GLY A 109 8.85 -1.63 1.17
CA GLY A 109 8.86 -1.71 2.62
C GLY A 109 9.91 -0.82 3.30
N VAL A 110 9.85 -0.79 4.64
CA VAL A 110 10.79 -0.03 5.49
C VAL A 110 12.25 -0.43 5.23
N PRO A 111 12.61 -1.73 5.14
CA PRO A 111 13.99 -2.12 4.86
C PRO A 111 14.51 -1.58 3.52
N GLY A 112 13.68 -1.64 2.46
CA GLY A 112 14.03 -1.11 1.14
C GLY A 112 14.25 0.40 1.17
N ALA A 113 13.40 1.15 1.89
CA ALA A 113 13.54 2.60 2.04
C ALA A 113 14.84 2.99 2.77
N LEU A 114 15.15 2.32 3.88
CA LEU A 114 16.37 2.59 4.65
C LEU A 114 17.63 2.26 3.85
N ALA A 115 17.66 1.10 3.17
CA ALA A 115 18.77 0.71 2.33
C ALA A 115 18.98 1.70 1.18
N ALA A 116 17.89 2.16 0.54
CA ALA A 116 17.95 3.14 -0.52
C ALA A 116 18.55 4.47 -0.02
N ALA A 117 18.05 5.00 1.10
CA ALA A 117 18.58 6.22 1.71
C ALA A 117 20.08 6.13 2.02
N TYR A 118 20.52 5.00 2.59
CA TYR A 118 21.93 4.76 2.91
C TYR A 118 22.81 4.73 1.65
N LEU A 119 22.36 4.08 0.58
CA LEU A 119 23.10 4.04 -0.68
C LEU A 119 23.14 5.42 -1.36
N CYS A 120 22.05 6.19 -1.31
CA CYS A 120 22.01 7.57 -1.82
C CYS A 120 23.05 8.44 -1.10
N ALA A 121 23.09 8.38 0.23
CA ALA A 121 24.04 9.15 1.04
C ALA A 121 25.51 8.80 0.72
N LYS A 122 25.81 7.56 0.32
CA LYS A 122 27.16 7.17 -0.14
C LYS A 122 27.51 7.67 -1.54
N LYS A 123 26.51 7.84 -2.41
CA LYS A 123 26.69 8.28 -3.80
C LYS A 123 26.78 9.79 -3.93
N ILE A 124 25.99 10.52 -3.13
CA ILE A 124 26.00 11.98 -3.08
C ILE A 124 27.25 12.41 -2.32
N LYS A 125 28.11 13.19 -2.98
CA LYS A 125 29.32 13.79 -2.41
C LYS A 125 29.14 15.28 -2.26
#